data_AF-A0A1M4TSS4-F1
#
_entry.id   AF-A0A1M4TSS4-F1
#
_cell.length_a   1.000
_cell.length_b   1.000
_cell.length_c   1.000
_cell.angle_alpha   90.00
_cell.angle_beta   90.00
_cell.angle_gamma   90.00
#
_symmetry.space_group_name_H-M   'P 1'
#
loop_
_entity.id
_entity.type
_entity.pdbx_description
1 polymer ?
#
loop_
_entity_poly.entity_id
_entity_poly.type
_entity_poly.pdbx_seq_one_letter_code
_entity_poly.pdbx_strand_id
1 'polypeptide(L)'
;MKLNLTNKVYIGITILLIVATAYKNISFKGWERYNYSATILAPSTFPIHIIEAHFLIPGDDFEIIDREWVNDFSTEWDTDYVSGNHAKIQRLPEKIVLRYASYRDEKFYSDTLELPKAEIKSIFKHASGNKQFLELSSHAGKKKGLNFVIGIANSGNLVVWLRGVNLEKTLLKTRLRSKEPKPDDTFYEKQLSKKDYLRMTFGGLANSIKSKIDSGINAGANYIDTPSRYIEKNKELWEYQKKNGFID
;
A
#
# COMPACT_ATOMS: atom_id res chain seq x y z
N MET A 1 -29.70 -53.24 3.90
CA MET A 1 -28.33 -53.63 4.33
C MET A 1 -28.09 -53.14 5.75
N LYS A 2 -27.65 -53.99 6.69
CA LYS A 2 -27.21 -53.56 8.03
C LYS A 2 -25.81 -52.93 7.89
N LEU A 3 -25.65 -51.71 8.39
CA LEU A 3 -24.34 -51.05 8.46
C LEU A 3 -23.48 -51.73 9.53
N ASN A 4 -22.36 -52.32 9.13
CA ASN A 4 -21.36 -52.84 10.06
C ASN A 4 -20.61 -51.68 10.76
N LEU A 5 -19.88 -52.00 11.83
CA LEU A 5 -19.16 -51.00 12.62
C LEU A 5 -18.19 -50.17 11.76
N THR A 6 -17.50 -50.82 10.83
CA THR A 6 -16.56 -50.19 9.89
C THR A 6 -17.26 -49.12 9.03
N ASN A 7 -18.43 -49.42 8.48
CA ASN A 7 -19.19 -48.46 7.68
C ASN A 7 -19.66 -47.26 8.54
N LYS A 8 -20.03 -47.49 9.80
CA LYS A 8 -20.40 -46.40 10.72
C LYS A 8 -19.21 -45.49 11.04
N VAL A 9 -18.02 -46.05 11.23
CA VAL A 9 -16.78 -45.28 11.44
C VAL A 9 -16.44 -44.45 10.21
N TYR A 10 -16.48 -45.03 9.01
CA TYR A 10 -16.24 -44.28 7.77
C TYR A 10 -17.25 -43.17 7.54
N ILE A 11 -18.53 -43.40 7.83
CA ILE A 11 -19.57 -42.36 7.78
C ILE A 11 -19.24 -41.25 8.79
N GLY A 12 -18.87 -41.59 10.03
CA GLY A 12 -18.50 -40.61 11.05
C GLY A 12 -17.31 -39.73 10.65
N ILE A 13 -16.24 -40.34 10.13
CA ILE A 13 -15.06 -39.62 9.62
C ILE A 13 -15.45 -38.72 8.45
N THR A 14 -16.27 -39.23 7.53
CA THR A 14 -16.73 -38.46 6.35
C THR A 14 -17.54 -37.24 6.77
N ILE A 15 -18.47 -37.38 7.72
CA ILE A 15 -19.24 -36.26 8.26
C ILE A 15 -18.29 -35.23 8.91
N LEU A 16 -17.31 -35.69 9.69
CA LEU A 16 -16.35 -34.82 10.36
C LEU A 16 -15.49 -34.03 9.35
N LEU A 17 -15.05 -34.67 8.26
CA LEU A 17 -14.32 -34.01 7.18
C LEU A 17 -15.20 -32.99 6.42
N ILE A 18 -16.48 -33.31 6.18
CA ILE A 18 -17.43 -32.37 5.56
C ILE A 18 -17.61 -31.14 6.45
N VAL A 19 -17.85 -31.34 7.75
CA VAL A 19 -18.01 -30.24 8.73
C VAL A 19 -16.74 -29.40 8.81
N ALA A 20 -15.56 -30.03 8.90
CA ALA A 20 -14.28 -29.32 8.94
C ALA A 20 -14.03 -28.52 7.65
N THR A 21 -14.38 -29.07 6.49
CA THR A 21 -14.24 -28.40 5.19
C THR A 21 -15.20 -27.22 5.05
N ALA A 22 -16.46 -27.38 5.47
CA ALA A 22 -17.44 -26.31 5.49
C ALA A 22 -17.00 -25.18 6.44
N TYR A 23 -16.58 -25.54 7.65
CA TYR A 23 -16.04 -24.59 8.63
C TYR A 23 -14.84 -23.83 8.08
N LYS A 24 -13.87 -24.52 7.46
CA LYS A 24 -12.71 -23.89 6.83
C LYS A 24 -13.12 -22.89 5.77
N ASN A 25 -14.05 -23.24 4.87
CA ASN A 25 -14.49 -22.34 3.79
C ASN A 25 -15.23 -21.12 4.34
N ILE A 26 -16.13 -21.31 5.31
CA ILE A 26 -16.89 -20.22 5.94
C ILE A 26 -15.96 -19.29 6.72
N SER A 27 -14.99 -19.84 7.44
CA SER A 27 -14.03 -19.07 8.22
C SER A 27 -13.02 -18.33 7.32
N PHE A 28 -12.60 -18.93 6.21
CA PHE A 28 -11.62 -18.30 5.30
C PHE A 28 -12.21 -17.12 4.52
N LYS A 29 -13.52 -17.15 4.24
CA LYS A 29 -14.28 -16.15 3.48
C LYS A 29 -13.59 -15.74 2.17
N GLY A 30 -13.29 -16.72 1.32
CA GLY A 30 -12.59 -16.48 0.06
C GLY A 30 -13.27 -15.43 -0.85
N TRP A 31 -14.60 -15.32 -0.78
CA TRP A 31 -15.40 -14.34 -1.55
C TRP A 31 -15.25 -12.88 -1.08
N GLU A 32 -14.59 -12.64 0.05
CA GLU A 32 -14.29 -11.29 0.56
C GLU A 32 -12.81 -10.92 0.42
N ARG A 33 -12.04 -11.70 -0.36
CA ARG A 33 -10.61 -11.50 -0.55
C ARG A 33 -10.29 -11.02 -1.96
N TYR A 34 -9.32 -10.13 -2.04
CA TYR A 34 -8.90 -9.42 -3.26
C TYR A 34 -7.38 -9.47 -3.36
N ASN A 35 -6.86 -9.52 -4.58
CA ASN A 35 -5.44 -9.29 -4.80
C ASN A 35 -5.20 -7.79 -4.87
N TYR A 36 -4.27 -7.31 -4.06
CA TYR A 36 -3.79 -5.94 -4.17
C TYR A 36 -2.34 -5.86 -3.70
N SER A 37 -1.70 -4.73 -4.04
CA SER A 37 -0.41 -4.33 -3.50
C SER A 37 -0.53 -2.92 -2.92
N ALA A 38 0.50 -2.48 -2.21
CA ALA A 38 0.61 -1.11 -1.76
C ALA A 38 2.01 -0.56 -1.96
N THR A 39 2.08 0.70 -2.36
CA THR A 39 3.33 1.45 -2.52
C THR A 39 3.21 2.84 -1.92
N ILE A 40 4.34 3.39 -1.47
CA ILE A 40 4.44 4.72 -0.90
C ILE A 40 5.28 5.56 -1.85
N LEU A 41 4.83 6.78 -2.14
CA LEU A 41 5.54 7.73 -2.97
C LEU A 41 5.76 9.03 -2.20
N ALA A 42 6.94 9.61 -2.37
CA ALA A 42 7.23 10.96 -1.94
C ALA A 42 7.93 11.72 -3.09
N PRO A 43 7.68 13.04 -3.27
CA PRO A 43 8.46 13.82 -4.22
C PRO A 43 9.92 13.89 -3.78
N SER A 44 10.89 13.84 -4.69
CA SER A 44 12.32 13.97 -4.33
C SER A 44 12.66 15.28 -3.61
N THR A 45 11.86 16.34 -3.84
CA THR A 45 11.99 17.65 -3.16
C THR A 45 11.38 17.69 -1.75
N PHE A 46 10.76 16.59 -1.31
CA PHE A 46 10.19 16.37 0.02
C PHE A 46 10.57 14.97 0.53
N PRO A 47 11.86 14.71 0.77
CA PRO A 47 12.30 13.39 1.20
C PRO A 47 11.77 13.09 2.60
N ILE A 48 11.23 11.88 2.75
CA ILE A 48 10.67 11.36 3.98
C ILE A 48 11.32 10.01 4.30
N HIS A 49 11.24 9.61 5.56
CA HIS A 49 11.62 8.28 5.99
C HIS A 49 10.47 7.65 6.78
N ILE A 50 9.95 6.54 6.25
CA ILE A 50 8.85 5.76 6.82
C ILE A 50 9.37 4.90 7.97
N ILE A 51 8.90 5.23 9.17
CA ILE A 51 9.16 4.52 10.42
C ILE A 51 8.21 3.34 10.57
N GLU A 52 6.97 3.50 10.13
CA GLU A 52 5.94 2.46 10.15
C GLU A 52 4.91 2.73 9.05
N ALA A 53 4.57 1.71 8.29
CA ALA A 53 3.45 1.74 7.35
C ALA A 53 2.84 0.35 7.21
N HIS A 54 1.57 0.22 7.57
CA HIS A 54 0.85 -1.03 7.39
C HIS A 54 -0.66 -0.78 7.28
N PHE A 55 -1.37 -1.72 6.66
CA PHE A 55 -2.82 -1.77 6.71
C PHE A 55 -3.31 -2.56 7.91
N LEU A 56 -4.41 -2.11 8.51
CA LEU A 56 -5.20 -2.91 9.43
C LEU A 56 -6.30 -3.62 8.65
N ILE A 57 -6.34 -4.95 8.77
CA ILE A 57 -7.23 -5.86 8.04
C ILE A 57 -8.23 -6.45 9.05
N PRO A 58 -9.49 -6.74 8.67
CA PRO A 58 -10.48 -7.28 9.60
C PRO A 58 -10.00 -8.55 10.31
N GLY A 59 -10.23 -8.62 11.63
CA GLY A 59 -9.91 -9.78 12.46
C GLY A 59 -8.48 -9.79 13.02
N ASP A 60 -8.01 -8.63 13.48
CA ASP A 60 -6.70 -8.40 14.12
C ASP A 60 -5.49 -8.80 13.27
N ASP A 61 -5.63 -8.71 11.95
CA ASP A 61 -4.56 -8.97 10.98
C ASP A 61 -4.01 -7.66 10.43
N PHE A 62 -2.78 -7.68 9.93
CA PHE A 62 -2.16 -6.50 9.33
C PHE A 62 -1.27 -6.87 8.15
N GLU A 63 -1.08 -5.90 7.26
CA GLU A 63 -0.20 -6.05 6.10
C GLU A 63 0.80 -4.92 6.06
N ILE A 64 2.08 -5.26 6.19
CA ILE A 64 3.19 -4.31 6.10
C ILE A 64 3.29 -3.80 4.65
N ILE A 65 3.39 -2.49 4.52
CA ILE A 65 3.62 -1.83 3.24
C ILE A 65 5.13 -1.67 3.05
N ASP A 66 5.61 -2.09 1.88
CA ASP A 66 7.03 -1.95 1.53
C ASP A 66 7.42 -0.46 1.51
N ARG A 67 8.58 -0.19 2.10
CA ARG A 67 9.12 1.14 2.37
C ARG A 67 10.55 1.32 1.90
N GLU A 68 11.18 0.29 1.34
CA GLU A 68 12.59 0.29 0.95
C GLU A 68 12.88 1.46 -0.01
N TRP A 69 12.15 1.51 -1.13
CA TRP A 69 12.35 2.53 -2.18
C TRP A 69 12.17 3.98 -1.68
N VAL A 70 11.14 4.23 -0.86
CA VAL A 70 10.90 5.58 -0.33
C VAL A 70 11.94 5.96 0.73
N ASN A 71 12.39 5.01 1.55
CA ASN A 71 13.43 5.24 2.55
C ASN A 71 14.83 5.40 1.93
N ASP A 72 15.05 4.81 0.74
CA ASP A 72 16.23 5.02 -0.09
C ASP A 72 16.15 6.29 -0.95
N PHE A 73 15.07 7.08 -0.80
CA PHE A 73 14.84 8.34 -1.51
C PHE A 73 14.81 8.21 -3.04
N SER A 74 14.31 7.06 -3.52
CA SER A 74 14.32 6.69 -4.94
C SER A 74 12.95 6.80 -5.63
N THR A 75 11.92 7.25 -4.91
CA THR A 75 10.56 7.46 -5.44
C THR A 75 10.35 8.90 -5.90
N GLU A 76 9.45 9.10 -6.87
CA GLU A 76 8.89 10.42 -7.22
C GLU A 76 7.36 10.42 -7.11
N TRP A 77 6.77 11.61 -7.03
CA TRP A 77 5.31 11.80 -6.90
C TRP A 77 4.49 11.15 -8.03
N ASP A 78 5.11 11.05 -9.19
CA ASP A 78 4.51 10.63 -10.45
C ASP A 78 5.13 9.33 -11.00
N THR A 79 5.86 8.59 -10.15
CA THR A 79 6.37 7.26 -10.49
C THR A 79 5.23 6.25 -10.49
N ASP A 80 5.21 5.39 -11.50
CA ASP A 80 4.41 4.16 -11.48
C ASP A 80 5.28 3.00 -10.98
N TYR A 81 5.21 2.74 -9.68
CA TYR A 81 5.83 1.58 -9.09
C TYR A 81 4.74 0.68 -8.50
N VAL A 82 4.73 -0.57 -8.96
CA VAL A 82 3.96 -1.66 -8.38
C VAL A 82 4.97 -2.62 -7.77
N SER A 83 4.94 -2.79 -6.45
CA SER A 83 5.80 -3.78 -5.78
C SER A 83 5.33 -5.19 -6.17
N GLY A 84 5.95 -5.74 -7.22
CA GLY A 84 5.50 -6.95 -7.91
C GLY A 84 5.63 -8.26 -7.11
N ASN A 85 6.24 -8.19 -5.92
CA ASN A 85 6.54 -9.37 -5.10
C ASN A 85 5.57 -9.57 -3.92
N HIS A 86 4.61 -8.66 -3.71
CA HIS A 86 3.79 -8.65 -2.50
C HIS A 86 2.29 -8.84 -2.72
N ALA A 87 1.84 -9.17 -3.94
CA ALA A 87 0.43 -9.38 -4.22
C ALA A 87 -0.14 -10.57 -3.41
N LYS A 88 -0.81 -10.27 -2.29
CA LYS A 88 -1.45 -11.25 -1.41
C LYS A 88 -2.97 -11.19 -1.58
N ILE A 89 -3.62 -12.35 -1.48
CA ILE A 89 -5.07 -12.45 -1.48
C ILE A 89 -5.61 -12.21 -0.07
N GLN A 90 -6.06 -10.99 0.19
CA GLN A 90 -6.44 -10.54 1.53
C GLN A 90 -7.78 -9.82 1.53
N ARG A 91 -8.38 -9.71 2.71
CA ARG A 91 -9.58 -8.89 2.89
C ARG A 91 -9.20 -7.42 2.74
N LEU A 92 -10.14 -6.61 2.26
CA LEU A 92 -9.88 -5.18 2.06
C LEU A 92 -9.50 -4.52 3.39
N PRO A 93 -8.49 -3.63 3.39
CA PRO A 93 -8.05 -2.94 4.58
C PRO A 93 -9.11 -1.95 5.08
N GLU A 94 -9.16 -1.79 6.40
CA GLU A 94 -10.07 -0.85 7.08
C GLU A 94 -9.36 0.46 7.41
N LYS A 95 -8.07 0.39 7.72
CA LYS A 95 -7.26 1.57 8.09
C LYS A 95 -5.84 1.48 7.54
N ILE A 96 -5.19 2.63 7.44
CA ILE A 96 -3.74 2.76 7.23
C ILE A 96 -3.12 3.31 8.52
N VAL A 97 -2.12 2.61 9.05
CA VAL A 97 -1.25 3.14 10.11
C VAL A 97 0.01 3.66 9.44
N LEU A 98 0.38 4.91 9.75
CA LEU A 98 1.52 5.56 9.15
C LEU A 98 2.29 6.37 10.19
N ARG A 99 3.62 6.20 10.21
CA ARG A 99 4.59 7.04 10.93
C ARG A 99 5.78 7.33 10.03
N TYR A 100 6.17 8.60 9.96
CA TYR A 100 7.34 9.00 9.19
C TYR A 100 7.97 10.29 9.71
N ALA A 101 9.24 10.48 9.34
CA ALA A 101 9.97 11.72 9.52
C ALA A 101 10.08 12.44 8.17
N SER A 102 10.00 13.77 8.17
CA SER A 102 10.20 14.63 7.01
C SER A 102 11.51 15.39 7.17
N TYR A 103 12.41 15.28 6.18
CA TYR A 103 13.67 16.02 6.18
C TYR A 103 13.41 17.52 6.15
N ARG A 104 12.58 17.96 5.20
CA ARG A 104 12.38 19.37 4.90
C ARG A 104 11.59 20.10 5.96
N ASP A 105 10.61 19.43 6.57
CA ASP A 105 9.83 20.04 7.65
C ASP A 105 10.52 19.91 9.02
N GLU A 106 11.57 19.07 9.12
CA GLU A 106 12.18 18.61 10.38
C GLU A 106 11.13 18.15 11.41
N LYS A 107 10.11 17.43 10.94
CA LYS A 107 8.94 17.02 11.73
C LYS A 107 8.65 15.54 11.57
N PHE A 108 7.97 15.01 12.58
CA PHE A 108 7.45 13.65 12.59
C PHE A 108 5.94 13.72 12.45
N TYR A 109 5.40 12.76 11.72
CA TYR A 109 3.97 12.64 11.47
C TYR A 109 3.56 11.22 11.80
N SER A 110 2.40 11.09 12.45
CA SER A 110 1.87 9.80 12.85
C SER A 110 0.36 9.85 12.88
N ASP A 111 -0.30 8.90 12.22
CA ASP A 111 -1.74 8.75 12.32
C ASP A 111 -2.24 7.35 11.97
N THR A 112 -3.50 7.10 12.30
CA THR A 112 -4.26 5.94 11.83
C THR A 112 -5.49 6.45 11.08
N LEU A 113 -5.52 6.19 9.78
CA LEU A 113 -6.49 6.77 8.86
C LEU A 113 -7.51 5.72 8.44
N GLU A 114 -8.79 6.02 8.60
CA GLU A 114 -9.88 5.18 8.10
C GLU A 114 -9.90 5.16 6.58
N LEU A 115 -10.14 3.98 5.99
CA LEU A 115 -10.32 3.79 4.57
C LEU A 115 -11.79 3.55 4.21
N PRO A 116 -12.29 4.08 3.07
CA PRO A 116 -13.68 3.92 2.67
C PRO A 116 -13.92 2.51 2.09
N LYS A 117 -14.02 1.50 2.96
CA LYS A 117 -14.13 0.08 2.59
C LYS A 117 -15.23 -0.22 1.55
N ALA A 118 -16.39 0.42 1.69
CA ALA A 118 -17.50 0.24 0.75
C ALA A 118 -17.17 0.78 -0.65
N GLU A 119 -16.49 1.93 -0.73
CA GLU A 119 -16.04 2.53 -1.97
C GLU A 119 -14.97 1.66 -2.63
N ILE A 120 -13.95 1.25 -1.87
CA ILE A 120 -12.90 0.34 -2.34
C ILE A 120 -13.52 -0.92 -2.95
N LYS A 121 -14.47 -1.56 -2.25
CA LYS A 121 -15.17 -2.75 -2.74
C LYS A 121 -15.91 -2.49 -4.06
N SER A 122 -16.55 -1.33 -4.18
CA SER A 122 -17.22 -0.91 -5.43
C SER A 122 -16.22 -0.75 -6.57
N ILE A 123 -15.08 -0.12 -6.31
CA ILE A 123 -14.00 0.07 -7.29
C ILE A 123 -13.44 -1.28 -7.75
N PHE A 124 -13.18 -2.23 -6.84
CA PHE A 124 -12.74 -3.58 -7.22
C PHE A 124 -13.75 -4.30 -8.11
N LYS A 125 -15.05 -4.22 -7.79
CA LYS A 125 -16.11 -4.80 -8.62
C LYS A 125 -16.15 -4.15 -10.01
N HIS A 126 -16.07 -2.83 -10.08
CA HIS A 126 -16.04 -2.09 -11.34
C HIS A 126 -14.80 -2.44 -12.16
N ALA A 127 -13.62 -2.44 -11.55
CA ALA A 127 -12.36 -2.74 -12.21
C ALA A 127 -12.33 -4.17 -12.76
N SER A 128 -12.88 -5.14 -12.02
CA SER A 128 -13.03 -6.51 -12.50
C SER A 128 -13.93 -6.60 -13.73
N GLY A 129 -15.07 -5.89 -13.74
CA GLY A 129 -16.01 -5.90 -14.87
C GLY A 129 -15.48 -5.17 -16.11
N ASN A 130 -14.60 -4.19 -15.93
CA ASN A 130 -14.02 -3.37 -17.00
C ASN A 130 -12.57 -3.76 -17.36
N LYS A 131 -12.06 -4.89 -16.87
CA LYS A 131 -10.70 -5.37 -17.15
C LYS A 131 -9.58 -4.40 -16.76
N GLN A 132 -9.79 -3.65 -15.68
CA GLN A 132 -8.85 -2.59 -15.23
C GLN A 132 -7.84 -3.09 -14.19
N PHE A 133 -7.68 -4.40 -14.02
CA PHE A 133 -6.71 -4.94 -13.07
C PHE A 133 -5.29 -4.94 -13.64
N LEU A 134 -4.33 -4.58 -12.80
CA LEU A 134 -2.90 -4.69 -13.05
C LEU A 134 -2.47 -6.15 -12.86
N GLU A 135 -1.47 -6.59 -13.62
CA GLU A 135 -0.72 -7.81 -13.31
C GLU A 135 0.25 -7.49 -12.16
N LEU A 136 -0.12 -7.89 -10.94
CA LEU A 136 0.64 -7.57 -9.73
C LEU A 136 1.77 -8.56 -9.44
N SER A 137 1.70 -9.78 -9.99
CA SER A 137 2.76 -10.78 -9.90
C SER A 137 2.54 -11.87 -10.95
N SER A 138 3.63 -12.39 -11.50
CA SER A 138 3.64 -13.50 -12.47
C SER A 138 4.36 -14.76 -11.95
N HIS A 139 5.12 -14.64 -10.86
CA HIS A 139 6.07 -15.67 -10.40
C HIS A 139 5.40 -16.94 -9.84
N ALA A 140 4.19 -16.84 -9.30
CA ALA A 140 3.41 -17.96 -8.74
C ALA A 140 2.01 -18.07 -9.38
N GLY A 141 1.93 -17.75 -10.68
CA GLY A 141 0.69 -17.55 -11.41
C GLY A 141 0.30 -16.07 -11.51
N LYS A 142 -0.39 -15.70 -12.59
CA LYS A 142 -0.80 -14.32 -12.86
C LYS A 142 -1.81 -13.85 -11.83
N LYS A 143 -1.37 -13.01 -10.89
CA LYS A 143 -2.24 -12.34 -9.93
C LYS A 143 -2.65 -10.99 -10.48
N LYS A 144 -3.93 -10.85 -10.83
CA LYS A 144 -4.51 -9.59 -11.25
C LYS A 144 -5.21 -8.89 -10.08
N GLY A 145 -5.00 -7.59 -9.92
CA GLY A 145 -5.56 -6.80 -8.83
C GLY A 145 -5.41 -5.29 -9.01
N LEU A 146 -5.53 -4.54 -7.92
CA LEU A 146 -5.31 -3.08 -7.90
C LEU A 146 -4.15 -2.72 -6.97
N ASN A 147 -3.54 -1.55 -7.16
CA ASN A 147 -2.46 -1.06 -6.32
C ASN A 147 -2.93 0.14 -5.49
N PHE A 148 -2.76 0.06 -4.17
CA PHE A 148 -2.89 1.24 -3.30
C PHE A 148 -1.62 2.08 -3.41
N VAL A 149 -1.75 3.37 -3.66
CA VAL A 149 -0.62 4.29 -3.70
C VAL A 149 -0.82 5.38 -2.66
N ILE A 150 0.12 5.46 -1.72
CA ILE A 150 0.11 6.44 -0.64
C ILE A 150 1.12 7.52 -1.00
N GLY A 151 0.63 8.65 -1.53
CA GLY A 151 1.45 9.83 -1.78
C GLY A 151 1.58 10.67 -0.52
N ILE A 152 2.81 10.85 -0.04
CA ILE A 152 3.14 11.69 1.11
C ILE A 152 4.03 12.85 0.64
N ALA A 153 3.67 14.07 1.00
CA ALA A 153 4.40 15.26 0.58
C ALA A 153 4.48 16.30 1.71
N ASN A 154 4.70 17.55 1.30
CA ASN A 154 4.97 18.68 2.15
C ASN A 154 3.96 18.85 3.30
N SER A 155 4.45 19.22 4.48
CA SER A 155 3.61 19.70 5.59
C SER A 155 2.48 18.72 6.01
N GLY A 156 2.72 17.42 5.89
CA GLY A 156 1.76 16.38 6.27
C GLY A 156 0.74 16.05 5.18
N ASN A 157 0.84 16.61 3.98
CA ASN A 157 -0.08 16.31 2.88
C ASN A 157 0.00 14.82 2.52
N LEU A 158 -1.16 14.17 2.52
CA LEU A 158 -1.30 12.75 2.22
C LEU A 158 -2.47 12.53 1.28
N VAL A 159 -2.22 11.74 0.23
CA VAL A 159 -3.24 11.28 -0.71
C VAL A 159 -3.14 9.76 -0.86
N VAL A 160 -4.27 9.08 -0.80
CA VAL A 160 -4.36 7.65 -1.09
C VAL A 160 -5.12 7.46 -2.38
N TRP A 161 -4.47 6.84 -3.35
CA TRP A 161 -5.09 6.41 -4.60
C TRP A 161 -5.25 4.90 -4.65
N LEU A 162 -6.22 4.46 -5.44
CA LEU A 162 -6.37 3.09 -5.88
C LEU A 162 -6.21 3.07 -7.40
N ARG A 163 -5.20 2.35 -7.88
CA ARG A 163 -4.75 2.35 -9.27
C ARG A 163 -4.94 1.00 -9.95
N GLY A 164 -5.27 1.07 -11.23
CA GLY A 164 -5.47 -0.04 -12.14
C GLY A 164 -5.09 0.36 -13.58
N VAL A 165 -5.23 -0.54 -14.54
CA VAL A 165 -5.10 -0.19 -15.98
C VAL A 165 -6.18 0.84 -16.34
N ASN A 166 -5.77 2.01 -16.85
CA ASN A 166 -6.68 3.13 -17.16
C ASN A 166 -7.62 3.49 -16.01
N LEU A 167 -7.17 3.32 -14.76
CA LEU A 167 -7.97 3.55 -13.56
C LEU A 167 -7.13 4.23 -12.49
N GLU A 168 -7.59 5.38 -12.01
CA GLU A 168 -7.16 5.95 -10.75
C GLU A 168 -8.36 6.52 -10.02
N LYS A 169 -8.49 6.16 -8.75
CA LYS A 169 -9.51 6.72 -7.84
C LYS A 169 -8.83 7.22 -6.59
N THR A 170 -9.14 8.46 -6.21
CA THR A 170 -8.68 9.01 -4.94
C THR A 170 -9.61 8.50 -3.83
N LEU A 171 -9.05 7.78 -2.87
CA LEU A 171 -9.78 7.25 -1.71
C LEU A 171 -9.77 8.22 -0.52
N LEU A 172 -8.66 8.94 -0.34
CA LEU A 172 -8.46 9.83 0.80
C LEU A 172 -7.54 10.98 0.40
N LYS A 173 -7.88 12.19 0.83
CA LYS A 173 -7.00 13.36 0.85
C LYS A 173 -7.06 13.94 2.26
N THR A 174 -5.91 14.08 2.90
CA THR A 174 -5.85 14.66 4.25
C THR A 174 -4.51 15.34 4.49
N ARG A 175 -4.44 16.10 5.57
CA ARG A 175 -3.21 16.71 6.06
C ARG A 175 -2.95 16.28 7.50
N LEU A 176 -1.90 15.50 7.67
CA LEU A 176 -1.51 14.98 8.97
C LEU A 176 -0.94 16.10 9.84
N ARG A 177 -1.23 16.03 11.13
CA ARG A 177 -0.63 16.93 12.12
C ARG A 177 0.72 16.36 12.55
N SER A 178 1.72 17.24 12.63
CA SER A 178 3.00 16.84 13.21
C SER A 178 2.84 16.49 14.68
N LYS A 179 3.55 15.47 15.13
CA LYS A 179 3.63 15.03 16.52
C LYS A 179 5.09 14.94 16.91
N GLU A 180 5.40 15.11 18.19
CA GLU A 180 6.75 14.78 18.66
C GLU A 180 6.97 13.26 18.55
N PRO A 181 8.18 12.83 18.18
CA PRO A 181 8.49 11.41 18.10
C PRO A 181 8.42 10.76 19.47
N LYS A 182 7.88 9.54 19.51
CA LYS A 182 7.99 8.65 20.67
C LYS A 182 9.43 8.12 20.78
N PRO A 183 9.86 7.60 21.94
CA PRO A 183 11.17 6.97 22.08
C PRO A 183 11.46 5.91 21.00
N ASP A 184 10.46 5.11 20.65
CA ASP A 184 10.56 4.06 19.64
C ASP A 184 10.63 4.61 18.19
N ASP A 185 10.19 5.86 17.94
CA ASP A 185 10.33 6.49 16.62
C ASP A 185 11.78 6.78 16.27
N THR A 186 12.60 7.09 17.29
CA THR A 186 14.01 7.46 17.13
C THR A 186 14.97 6.39 17.64
N PHE A 187 14.45 5.18 17.90
CA PHE A 187 15.24 4.07 18.38
C PHE A 187 15.97 3.39 17.22
N TYR A 188 17.28 3.17 17.42
CA TYR A 188 18.10 2.36 16.53
C TYR A 188 18.85 1.32 17.37
N GLU A 189 20.09 1.59 17.75
CA GLU A 189 20.82 0.85 18.81
C GLU A 189 20.58 1.45 20.20
N LYS A 190 20.23 2.74 20.22
CA LYS A 190 19.85 3.54 21.38
C LYS A 190 18.81 4.56 20.95
N GLN A 191 18.12 5.14 21.92
CA GLN A 191 17.24 6.28 21.67
C GLN A 191 18.09 7.48 21.21
N LEU A 192 17.80 8.00 20.02
CA LEU A 192 18.44 9.19 19.48
C LEU A 192 17.59 10.43 19.78
N SER A 193 18.27 11.59 19.85
CA SER A 193 17.56 12.87 19.80
C SER A 193 16.90 13.04 18.43
N LYS A 194 15.85 13.86 18.36
CA LYS A 194 15.17 14.21 17.10
C LYS A 194 16.17 14.65 16.02
N LYS A 195 17.11 15.53 16.38
CA LYS A 195 18.13 16.08 15.48
C LYS A 195 19.11 15.01 15.01
N ASP A 196 19.57 14.16 15.92
CA ASP A 196 20.51 13.08 15.58
C ASP A 196 19.88 12.04 14.68
N TYR A 197 18.61 11.69 14.95
CA TYR A 197 17.84 10.79 14.09
C TYR A 197 17.73 11.35 12.67
N LEU A 198 17.24 12.59 12.51
CA LEU A 198 17.12 13.21 11.19
C LEU A 198 18.47 13.26 10.45
N ARG A 199 19.54 13.64 11.15
CA ARG A 199 20.89 13.68 10.56
C ARG A 199 21.37 12.30 10.10
N MET A 200 21.13 11.26 10.89
CA MET A 200 21.52 9.89 10.57
C MET A 200 20.70 9.35 9.39
N THR A 201 19.38 9.42 9.49
CA THR A 201 18.43 8.90 8.50
C THR A 201 18.57 9.57 7.13
N PHE A 202 18.71 10.90 7.09
CA PHE A 202 18.85 11.65 5.85
C PHE A 202 20.33 11.91 5.47
N GLY A 203 21.27 11.26 6.16
CA GLY A 203 22.70 11.35 5.86
C GLY A 203 23.01 10.95 4.41
N GLY A 204 22.37 9.87 3.94
CA GLY A 204 22.51 9.33 2.58
C GLY A 204 21.79 10.11 1.48
N LEU A 205 21.00 11.14 1.81
CA LEU A 205 20.33 11.96 0.79
C LEU A 205 21.39 12.71 -0.06
N ALA A 206 21.27 12.61 -1.38
CA ALA A 206 22.24 13.17 -2.32
C ALA A 206 22.42 14.69 -2.15
N ASN A 207 23.66 15.17 -2.21
CA ASN A 207 23.98 16.58 -2.04
C ASN A 207 23.27 17.49 -3.05
N SER A 208 23.05 16.99 -4.28
CA SER A 208 22.30 17.71 -5.32
C SER A 208 20.83 17.95 -4.92
N ILE A 209 20.20 17.01 -4.22
CA ILE A 209 18.84 17.14 -3.70
C ILE A 209 18.82 18.10 -2.50
N LYS A 210 19.79 17.99 -1.59
CA LYS A 210 19.94 18.93 -0.46
C LYS A 210 20.04 20.37 -0.95
N SER A 211 20.96 20.65 -1.88
CA SER A 211 21.11 21.99 -2.48
C SER A 211 19.86 22.52 -3.17
N LYS A 212 19.08 21.65 -3.84
CA LYS A 212 17.80 22.04 -4.43
C LYS A 212 16.76 22.39 -3.38
N ILE A 213 16.70 21.63 -2.29
CA ILE A 213 15.78 21.91 -1.17
C ILE A 213 16.16 23.23 -0.49
N ASP A 214 17.46 23.44 -0.24
CA ASP A 214 18.01 24.64 0.40
C ASP A 214 17.79 25.90 -0.46
N SER A 215 17.75 25.78 -1.79
CA SER A 215 17.40 26.89 -2.69
C SER A 215 15.90 27.23 -2.70
N GLY A 216 15.08 26.46 -1.99
CA GLY A 216 13.65 26.72 -1.85
C GLY A 216 12.77 26.10 -2.95
N ILE A 217 13.30 25.21 -3.79
CA ILE A 217 12.50 24.58 -4.86
C ILE A 217 11.21 23.97 -4.29
N ASN A 218 10.06 24.21 -4.92
CA ASN A 218 8.77 23.66 -4.50
C ASN A 218 8.36 23.95 -3.03
N ALA A 219 8.93 24.94 -2.34
CA ALA A 219 8.59 25.23 -0.92
C ALA A 219 7.09 25.50 -0.71
N GLY A 220 6.46 26.18 -1.67
CA GLY A 220 5.03 26.49 -1.69
C GLY A 220 4.17 25.51 -2.48
N ALA A 221 4.71 24.36 -2.91
CA ALA A 221 3.94 23.40 -3.68
C ALA A 221 2.77 22.84 -2.86
N ASN A 222 1.62 22.67 -3.50
CA ASN A 222 0.43 22.10 -2.86
C ASN A 222 0.14 20.72 -3.46
N TYR A 223 0.92 19.73 -3.04
CA TYR A 223 0.88 18.38 -3.62
C TYR A 223 -0.47 17.67 -3.45
N ILE A 224 -1.25 18.01 -2.44
CA ILE A 224 -2.58 17.40 -2.21
C ILE A 224 -3.57 17.65 -3.37
N ASP A 225 -3.37 18.74 -4.11
CA ASP A 225 -4.17 19.14 -5.27
C ASP A 225 -3.47 18.87 -6.60
N THR A 226 -2.25 18.35 -6.56
CA THR A 226 -1.48 18.04 -7.77
C THR A 226 -1.95 16.71 -8.36
N PRO A 227 -2.31 16.65 -9.65
CA PRO A 227 -2.68 15.40 -10.28
C PRO A 227 -1.48 14.45 -10.31
N SER A 228 -1.72 13.15 -10.12
CA SER A 228 -0.68 12.12 -10.23
C SER A 228 -0.14 11.96 -11.65
N ARG A 229 -0.93 12.36 -12.66
CA ARG A 229 -0.75 12.07 -14.10
C ARG A 229 -0.59 10.59 -14.43
N TYR A 230 -1.05 9.71 -13.55
CA TYR A 230 -0.88 8.27 -13.66
C TYR A 230 -1.41 7.70 -14.99
N ILE A 231 -2.64 8.08 -15.38
CA ILE A 231 -3.28 7.61 -16.62
C ILE A 231 -2.54 8.15 -17.84
N GLU A 232 -2.20 9.44 -17.83
CA GLU A 232 -1.55 10.12 -18.94
C GLU A 232 -0.18 9.49 -19.26
N LYS A 233 0.62 9.22 -18.22
CA LYS A 233 1.97 8.66 -18.36
C LYS A 233 1.97 7.20 -18.79
N ASN A 234 0.96 6.43 -18.40
CA ASN A 234 0.91 4.99 -18.69
C ASN A 234 0.13 4.64 -19.95
N LYS A 235 -0.46 5.64 -20.63
CA LYS A 235 -1.27 5.42 -21.83
C LYS A 235 -0.53 4.61 -22.90
N GLU A 236 0.70 5.01 -23.24
CA GLU A 236 1.50 4.32 -24.26
C GLU A 236 1.86 2.89 -23.85
N LEU A 237 2.23 2.70 -22.57
CA LEU A 237 2.52 1.39 -22.01
C LEU A 237 1.30 0.46 -22.10
N TRP A 238 0.12 0.94 -21.76
CA TRP A 238 -1.10 0.13 -21.79
C TRP A 238 -1.56 -0.17 -23.22
N GLU A 239 -1.45 0.77 -24.16
CA GLU A 239 -1.72 0.49 -25.57
C GLU A 239 -0.76 -0.59 -26.10
N TYR A 240 0.53 -0.51 -25.76
CA TYR A 240 1.49 -1.57 -26.06
C TYR A 240 1.10 -2.89 -25.41
N GLN A 241 0.78 -2.90 -24.12
CA GLN A 241 0.45 -4.12 -23.39
C GLN A 241 -0.83 -4.78 -23.92
N LYS A 242 -1.84 -3.98 -24.25
CA LYS A 242 -3.10 -4.42 -24.84
C LYS A 242 -2.88 -5.01 -26.24
N LYS A 243 -2.09 -4.35 -27.08
CA LYS A 243 -1.73 -4.84 -28.42
C LYS A 243 -1.02 -6.21 -28.36
N ASN A 244 -0.24 -6.46 -27.31
CA ASN A 244 0.51 -7.71 -27.12
C ASN A 244 -0.20 -8.74 -26.22
N GLY A 245 -1.44 -8.47 -25.79
CA GLY A 245 -2.22 -9.41 -24.97
C GLY A 245 -1.69 -9.61 -23.54
N PHE A 246 -0.90 -8.66 -23.01
CA PHE A 246 -0.43 -8.68 -21.63
C PHE A 246 -1.54 -8.23 -20.66
N ILE A 247 -2.39 -7.31 -21.11
CA ILE A 247 -3.60 -6.86 -20.39
C ILE A 247 -4.81 -7.02 -21.31
N ASP A 248 -6.00 -7.19 -20.71
CA ASP A 248 -7.22 -7.63 -21.41
C ASP A 248 -8.01 -6.51 -22.12
#